data_AF-A0AAU5T2B4-F1
#
_entry.id   AF-A0AAU5T2B4-F1
#
_cell.length_a   1.000
_cell.length_b   1.000
_cell.length_c   1.000
_cell.angle_alpha   90.00
_cell.angle_beta   90.00
_cell.angle_gamma   90.00
#
_symmetry.space_group_name_H-M   'P 1'
#
loop_
_entity.id
_entity.type
_entity.pdbx_description
1 polymer ?
#
loop_
_entity_poly.entity_id
_entity_poly.type
_entity_poly.pdbx_seq_one_letter_code
_entity_poly.pdbx_strand_id
1 'polypeptide(L)'
;MAPPLRPANLLSARQLALAWSLMTLIALLAWVLVVSQARDMGVEPGTMGMGIPLFLLFWLTMMIAMMFPSVAPVAITWTRAIGRQSAGAVRVARTTQFVGGYLLAWTVFGLIAYGLLAATGALVDEHPAVGRWIGAGAFLLAGLYQFTPLKSLCLRHCRSPMGQLVRYAGFRPGARDLRVGAHHGTYCVGCCWGLMIVLVPLGVMNVLAMAAVAVVIFIEKLWRLGPAFSAAVGLAFVVLAVVAPFQPWLLPGLTPPQSPMTTMLPS
;
A
#
# COMPACT_ATOMS: atom_id res chain seq x y z
N MET A 1 -43.75 -29.56 7.41
CA MET A 1 -42.42 -29.44 8.04
C MET A 1 -41.45 -28.89 7.02
N ALA A 2 -41.03 -27.64 7.16
CA ALA A 2 -39.92 -27.11 6.37
C ALA A 2 -38.65 -27.90 6.73
N PRO A 3 -37.79 -28.28 5.77
CA PRO A 3 -36.53 -28.94 6.10
C PRO A 3 -35.71 -28.04 7.04
N PRO A 4 -34.95 -28.62 7.99
CA PRO A 4 -34.05 -27.84 8.82
C PRO A 4 -33.10 -27.07 7.89
N LEU A 5 -32.99 -25.76 8.12
CA LEU A 5 -32.01 -24.90 7.47
C LEU A 5 -30.64 -25.57 7.61
N ARG A 6 -30.10 -26.10 6.50
CA ARG A 6 -28.74 -26.64 6.48
C ARG A 6 -27.82 -25.55 7.03
N PRO A 7 -26.93 -25.86 7.98
CA PRO A 7 -25.96 -24.89 8.45
C PRO A 7 -25.24 -24.33 7.22
N ALA A 8 -25.34 -23.02 7.02
CA ALA A 8 -24.69 -22.33 5.92
C ALA A 8 -23.22 -22.73 5.92
N ASN A 9 -22.80 -23.47 4.88
CA ASN A 9 -21.44 -23.93 4.61
C ASN A 9 -20.39 -23.23 5.48
N LEU A 10 -20.05 -23.83 6.61
CA LEU A 10 -18.80 -23.57 7.29
C LEU A 10 -17.73 -23.79 6.22
N LEU A 11 -17.18 -22.68 5.73
CA LEU A 11 -16.09 -22.62 4.77
C LEU A 11 -15.12 -23.77 5.10
N SER A 12 -14.78 -24.64 4.15
CA SER A 12 -13.81 -25.67 4.48
C SER A 12 -12.52 -24.95 4.89
N ALA A 13 -12.10 -25.12 6.14
CA ALA A 13 -10.96 -24.40 6.69
C ALA A 13 -9.72 -24.56 5.79
N ARG A 14 -9.63 -25.70 5.09
CA ARG A 14 -8.66 -25.99 4.03
C ARG A 14 -8.68 -24.98 2.88
N GLN A 15 -9.84 -24.64 2.31
CA GLN A 15 -9.93 -23.64 1.24
C GLN A 15 -9.62 -22.21 1.72
N LEU A 16 -9.76 -21.94 3.02
CA LEU A 16 -9.33 -20.68 3.63
C LEU A 16 -7.84 -20.64 3.85
N ALA A 17 -7.28 -21.70 4.42
CA ALA A 17 -5.84 -21.87 4.55
C ALA A 17 -5.16 -21.73 3.18
N LEU A 18 -5.60 -22.47 2.16
CA LEU A 18 -4.99 -22.42 0.82
C LEU A 18 -5.02 -21.02 0.19
N ALA A 19 -6.14 -20.30 0.29
CA ALA A 19 -6.24 -18.96 -0.29
C ALA A 19 -5.34 -17.95 0.44
N TRP A 20 -5.24 -18.06 1.77
CA TRP A 20 -4.30 -17.28 2.57
C TRP A 20 -2.85 -17.64 2.27
N SER A 21 -2.51 -18.94 2.20
CA SER A 21 -1.18 -19.41 1.87
C SER A 21 -0.72 -18.90 0.50
N LEU A 22 -1.59 -18.94 -0.51
CA LEU A 22 -1.27 -18.41 -1.84
C LEU A 22 -1.03 -16.89 -1.80
N MET A 23 -1.89 -16.13 -1.10
CA MET A 23 -1.72 -14.68 -0.96
C MET A 23 -0.41 -14.34 -0.25
N THR A 24 -0.10 -15.04 0.84
CA THR A 24 1.14 -14.84 1.60
C THR A 24 2.35 -15.23 0.77
N LEU A 25 2.31 -16.32 -0.01
CA LEU A 25 3.38 -16.70 -0.92
C LEU A 25 3.65 -15.62 -1.96
N ILE A 26 2.61 -15.08 -2.60
CA ILE A 26 2.75 -13.99 -3.58
C ILE A 26 3.37 -12.76 -2.92
N ALA A 27 2.90 -12.38 -1.73
CA ALA A 27 3.43 -11.23 -1.00
C ALA A 27 4.90 -11.45 -0.58
N LEU A 28 5.27 -12.66 -0.13
CA LEU A 28 6.64 -13.00 0.24
C LEU A 28 7.59 -12.94 -0.97
N LEU A 29 7.18 -13.49 -2.11
CA LEU A 29 7.96 -13.40 -3.35
C LEU A 29 8.14 -11.94 -3.78
N ALA A 30 7.09 -11.13 -3.68
CA ALA A 30 7.18 -9.70 -3.97
C ALA A 30 8.12 -8.96 -2.99
N TRP A 31 8.10 -9.32 -1.70
CA TRP A 31 9.06 -8.79 -0.72
C TRP A 31 10.50 -9.18 -1.03
N VAL A 32 10.75 -10.42 -1.45
CA VAL A 32 12.10 -10.85 -1.86
C VAL A 32 12.61 -9.99 -3.01
N LEU A 33 11.77 -9.75 -4.03
CA LEU A 33 12.12 -8.89 -5.17
C LEU A 33 12.37 -7.44 -4.74
N VAL A 34 11.50 -6.88 -3.90
CA VAL A 34 11.66 -5.51 -3.36
C VAL A 34 12.97 -5.38 -2.58
N VAL A 35 13.30 -6.36 -1.75
CA VAL A 35 14.53 -6.34 -0.93
C VAL A 35 15.79 -6.48 -1.79
N SER A 36 15.77 -7.34 -2.82
CA SER A 36 16.92 -7.44 -3.73
C SER A 36 17.13 -6.11 -4.47
N GLN A 37 16.06 -5.53 -4.98
CA GLN A 37 16.09 -4.25 -5.69
C GLN A 37 16.56 -3.09 -4.80
N ALA A 38 16.08 -3.02 -3.56
CA ALA A 38 16.48 -2.00 -2.60
C ALA A 38 17.97 -2.07 -2.22
N ARG A 39 18.56 -3.28 -2.22
CA ARG A 39 20.01 -3.46 -1.97
C ARG A 39 20.86 -2.96 -3.12
N ASP A 40 20.39 -3.13 -4.35
CA ASP A 40 21.16 -2.77 -5.55
C ASP A 40 21.12 -1.25 -5.83
N MET A 41 20.01 -0.58 -5.52
CA MET A 41 19.79 0.85 -5.87
C MET A 41 20.09 1.83 -4.74
N GLY A 42 20.20 1.38 -3.49
CA GLY A 42 20.41 2.26 -2.33
C GLY A 42 19.21 3.17 -2.02
N VAL A 43 19.33 4.00 -0.98
CA VAL A 43 18.28 4.97 -0.60
C VAL A 43 18.54 6.28 -1.34
N GLU A 44 18.19 6.33 -2.62
CA GLU A 44 18.26 7.57 -3.40
C GLU A 44 16.97 8.40 -3.28
N PRO A 45 17.07 9.73 -3.20
CA PRO A 45 15.91 10.62 -3.27
C PRO A 45 15.18 10.57 -4.62
N GLY A 46 13.90 10.95 -4.62
CA GLY A 46 13.14 11.16 -5.86
C GLY A 46 12.70 9.88 -6.59
N THR A 47 12.76 9.90 -7.92
CA THR A 47 12.30 8.79 -8.79
C THR A 47 13.36 7.71 -9.01
N MET A 48 14.49 7.77 -8.30
CA MET A 48 15.67 6.90 -8.48
C MET A 48 16.25 6.95 -9.91
N GLY A 49 16.14 8.11 -10.58
CA GLY A 49 16.58 8.28 -11.97
C GLY A 49 15.80 7.46 -13.01
N MET A 50 14.72 6.79 -12.60
CA MET A 50 13.98 5.88 -13.48
C MET A 50 12.94 6.59 -14.34
N GLY A 51 12.78 6.10 -15.58
CA GLY A 51 11.62 6.40 -16.40
C GLY A 51 10.33 5.78 -15.84
N ILE A 52 9.18 6.34 -16.23
CA ILE A 52 7.85 5.92 -15.77
C ILE A 52 7.60 4.40 -15.84
N PRO A 53 7.95 3.67 -16.92
CA PRO A 53 7.64 2.24 -17.01
C PRO A 53 8.34 1.40 -15.95
N LEU A 54 9.63 1.66 -15.73
CA LEU A 54 10.41 0.96 -14.70
C LEU A 54 9.89 1.33 -13.31
N PHE A 55 9.73 2.63 -13.04
CA PHE A 55 9.17 3.08 -11.75
C PHE A 55 7.84 2.39 -11.43
N LEU A 56 6.92 2.31 -12.39
CA LEU A 56 5.63 1.63 -12.19
C LEU A 56 5.79 0.13 -11.92
N LEU A 57 6.76 -0.54 -12.53
CA LEU A 57 7.05 -1.95 -12.26
C LEU A 57 7.50 -2.15 -10.81
N PHE A 58 8.46 -1.34 -10.34
CA PHE A 58 8.91 -1.35 -8.94
C PHE A 58 7.78 -1.00 -7.98
N TRP A 59 7.06 0.08 -8.27
CA TRP A 59 5.92 0.56 -7.51
C TRP A 59 4.84 -0.51 -7.34
N LEU A 60 4.43 -1.18 -8.42
CA LEU A 60 3.41 -2.23 -8.35
C LEU A 60 3.91 -3.46 -7.61
N THR A 61 5.19 -3.82 -7.75
CA THR A 61 5.81 -4.91 -6.98
C THR A 61 5.77 -4.61 -5.48
N MET A 62 6.13 -3.37 -5.10
CA MET A 62 6.00 -2.85 -3.74
C MET A 62 4.55 -2.89 -3.24
N MET A 63 3.58 -2.46 -4.07
CA MET A 63 2.17 -2.51 -3.69
C MET A 63 1.65 -3.94 -3.49
N ILE A 64 2.14 -4.90 -4.29
CA ILE A 64 1.84 -6.31 -4.09
C ILE A 64 2.41 -6.78 -2.74
N ALA A 65 3.68 -6.49 -2.46
CA ALA A 65 4.36 -6.88 -1.23
C ALA A 65 3.65 -6.35 0.03
N MET A 66 3.28 -5.07 0.02
CA MET A 66 2.74 -4.39 1.18
C MET A 66 1.22 -4.55 1.31
N MET A 67 0.46 -4.42 0.22
CA MET A 67 -0.99 -4.26 0.30
C MET A 67 -1.78 -5.57 0.21
N PHE A 68 -1.29 -6.57 -0.52
CA PHE A 68 -2.01 -7.83 -0.74
C PHE A 68 -2.40 -8.53 0.57
N PRO A 69 -1.52 -8.65 1.58
CA PRO A 69 -1.90 -9.22 2.88
C PRO A 69 -3.06 -8.46 3.55
N SER A 70 -3.08 -7.13 3.39
CA SER A 70 -4.07 -6.26 4.04
C SER A 70 -5.47 -6.32 3.41
N VAL A 71 -5.58 -6.76 2.15
CA VAL A 71 -6.85 -6.90 1.42
C VAL A 71 -7.34 -8.35 1.33
N ALA A 72 -6.59 -9.29 1.91
CA ALA A 72 -6.86 -10.72 1.82
C ALA A 72 -8.30 -11.12 2.22
N PRO A 73 -8.92 -10.61 3.31
CA PRO A 73 -10.29 -10.99 3.65
C PRO A 73 -11.28 -10.72 2.52
N VAL A 74 -11.18 -9.56 1.89
CA VAL A 74 -12.07 -9.14 0.79
C VAL A 74 -11.76 -9.90 -0.49
N ALA A 75 -10.48 -9.94 -0.89
CA ALA A 75 -10.04 -10.61 -2.10
C ALA A 75 -10.40 -12.11 -2.08
N ILE A 76 -10.23 -12.78 -0.95
CA ILE A 76 -10.58 -14.19 -0.80
C ILE A 76 -12.10 -14.40 -0.90
N THR A 77 -12.91 -13.52 -0.30
CA THR A 77 -14.37 -13.64 -0.41
C THR A 77 -14.87 -13.45 -1.84
N TRP A 78 -14.31 -12.50 -2.58
CA TRP A 78 -14.69 -12.24 -3.97
C TRP A 78 -14.23 -13.34 -4.94
N THR A 79 -12.95 -13.74 -4.86
CA THR A 79 -12.39 -14.80 -5.72
C THR A 79 -13.07 -16.15 -5.51
N ARG A 80 -13.64 -16.40 -4.33
CA ARG A 80 -14.52 -17.54 -4.08
C ARG A 80 -15.89 -17.40 -4.74
N ALA A 81 -16.50 -16.22 -4.67
CA ALA A 81 -17.76 -15.97 -5.37
C ALA A 81 -17.59 -16.21 -6.87
N ILE A 82 -16.46 -15.78 -7.45
CA ILE A 82 -16.06 -16.13 -8.82
C ILE A 82 -15.94 -17.66 -8.98
N GLY A 83 -15.18 -18.34 -8.11
CA GLY A 83 -14.94 -19.79 -8.20
C GLY A 83 -16.18 -20.67 -8.03
N ARG A 84 -17.25 -20.17 -7.38
CA ARG A 84 -18.56 -20.84 -7.30
C ARG A 84 -19.37 -20.75 -8.59
N GLN A 85 -19.09 -19.75 -9.43
CA GLN A 85 -19.84 -19.45 -10.64
C GLN A 85 -19.04 -19.76 -11.93
N SER A 86 -17.74 -20.06 -11.80
CA SER A 86 -16.84 -20.20 -12.94
C SER A 86 -15.69 -21.15 -12.62
N ALA A 87 -15.25 -21.92 -13.63
CA ALA A 87 -14.14 -22.86 -13.55
C ALA A 87 -13.15 -22.65 -14.71
N GLY A 88 -11.99 -23.31 -14.64
CA GLY A 88 -10.98 -23.28 -15.70
C GLY A 88 -10.52 -21.87 -16.08
N ALA A 89 -10.34 -21.64 -17.39
CA ALA A 89 -9.87 -20.36 -17.94
C ALA A 89 -10.76 -19.16 -17.57
N VAL A 90 -12.08 -19.36 -17.47
CA VAL A 90 -13.03 -18.29 -17.10
C VAL A 90 -12.78 -17.81 -15.68
N ARG A 91 -12.50 -18.73 -14.74
CA ARG A 91 -12.17 -18.38 -13.35
C ARG A 91 -10.88 -17.56 -13.28
N VAL A 92 -9.87 -17.98 -14.05
CA VAL A 92 -8.58 -17.26 -14.12
C VAL A 92 -8.82 -15.86 -14.67
N ALA A 93 -9.49 -15.72 -15.81
CA ALA A 93 -9.79 -14.42 -16.42
C ALA A 93 -10.52 -13.47 -15.47
N ARG A 94 -11.58 -13.95 -14.79
CA ARG A 94 -12.35 -13.14 -13.82
C ARG A 94 -11.53 -12.74 -12.59
N THR A 95 -10.66 -13.62 -12.11
CA THR A 95 -9.74 -13.32 -11.00
C THR A 95 -8.70 -12.29 -11.42
N THR A 96 -8.12 -12.45 -12.61
CA THR A 96 -7.17 -11.50 -13.19
C THR A 96 -7.81 -10.15 -13.45
N GLN A 97 -9.08 -10.10 -13.87
CA GLN A 97 -9.84 -8.85 -13.98
C GLN A 97 -9.94 -8.14 -12.63
N PHE A 98 -10.30 -8.85 -11.56
CA PHE A 98 -10.34 -8.27 -10.22
C PHE A 98 -8.99 -7.72 -9.77
N VAL A 99 -7.91 -8.52 -9.89
CA VAL A 99 -6.55 -8.08 -9.51
C VAL A 99 -6.09 -6.92 -10.39
N GLY A 100 -6.34 -6.98 -11.70
CA GLY A 100 -5.99 -5.93 -12.65
C GLY A 100 -6.70 -4.62 -12.36
N GLY A 101 -7.97 -4.65 -11.95
CA GLY A 101 -8.71 -3.46 -11.53
C GLY A 101 -8.12 -2.85 -10.26
N TYR A 102 -7.77 -3.68 -9.28
CA TYR A 102 -7.12 -3.24 -8.05
C TYR A 102 -5.77 -2.57 -8.33
N LEU A 103 -4.94 -3.20 -9.17
CA LEU A 103 -3.64 -2.66 -9.55
C LEU A 103 -3.77 -1.41 -10.41
N LEU A 104 -4.81 -1.27 -11.24
CA LEU A 104 -5.06 -0.05 -12.00
C LEU A 104 -5.22 1.19 -11.10
N ALA A 105 -5.93 1.06 -9.98
CA ALA A 105 -6.04 2.15 -9.00
C ALA A 105 -4.67 2.53 -8.41
N TRP A 106 -3.84 1.53 -8.12
CA TRP A 106 -2.46 1.73 -7.67
C TRP A 106 -1.53 2.29 -8.73
N THR A 107 -1.75 1.98 -10.01
CA THR A 107 -1.02 2.58 -11.14
C THR A 107 -1.33 4.06 -11.24
N VAL A 108 -2.61 4.45 -11.16
CA VAL A 108 -3.01 5.87 -11.18
C VAL A 108 -2.36 6.62 -10.01
N PHE A 109 -2.40 6.05 -8.81
CA PHE A 109 -1.74 6.67 -7.65
C PHE A 109 -0.20 6.69 -7.79
N GLY A 110 0.40 5.65 -8.37
CA GLY A 110 1.83 5.59 -8.66
C GLY A 110 2.27 6.67 -9.65
N LEU A 111 1.46 6.98 -10.67
CA LEU A 111 1.74 8.10 -11.59
C LEU A 111 1.71 9.46 -10.88
N ILE A 112 0.77 9.66 -9.95
CA ILE A 112 0.73 10.87 -9.12
C ILE A 112 1.97 10.94 -8.22
N ALA A 113 2.32 9.82 -7.57
CA ALA A 113 3.51 9.73 -6.74
C ALA A 113 4.81 9.99 -7.52
N TYR A 114 4.92 9.46 -8.75
CA TYR A 114 6.05 9.74 -9.64
C TYR A 114 6.18 11.22 -9.95
N GLY A 115 5.08 11.88 -10.32
CA GLY A 115 5.07 13.32 -10.59
C GLY A 115 5.48 14.15 -9.37
N LEU A 116 4.98 13.79 -8.19
CA LEU A 116 5.37 14.41 -6.92
C LEU A 116 6.85 14.21 -6.63
N LEU A 117 7.35 12.97 -6.73
CA LEU A 117 8.75 12.63 -6.48
C LEU A 117 9.70 13.34 -7.44
N ALA A 118 9.35 13.41 -8.72
CA ALA A 118 10.13 14.13 -9.73
C ALA A 118 10.19 15.63 -9.43
N ALA A 119 9.06 16.24 -9.08
CA ALA A 119 8.99 17.66 -8.74
C ALA A 119 9.74 17.99 -7.44
N THR A 120 9.59 17.17 -6.39
CA THR A 120 10.30 17.37 -5.13
C THR A 120 11.79 17.09 -5.27
N GLY A 121 12.19 16.11 -6.08
CA GLY A 121 13.60 15.79 -6.34
C GLY A 121 14.33 16.99 -6.94
N ALA A 122 13.80 17.54 -8.04
CA ALA A 122 14.38 18.74 -8.67
C ALA A 122 14.49 19.92 -7.69
N LEU A 123 13.47 20.14 -6.85
CA LEU A 123 13.49 21.23 -5.87
C LEU A 123 14.52 21.01 -4.75
N VAL A 124 14.70 19.77 -4.29
CA VAL A 124 15.68 19.42 -3.25
C VAL A 124 17.11 19.50 -3.79
N ASP A 125 17.33 19.11 -5.04
CA ASP A 125 18.63 19.20 -5.72
C ASP A 125 19.09 20.66 -5.83
N GLU A 126 18.17 21.59 -6.15
CA GLU A 126 18.46 23.02 -6.20
C GLU A 126 18.55 23.66 -4.80
N HIS A 127 17.71 23.23 -3.86
CA HIS A 127 17.58 23.83 -2.53
C HIS A 127 17.55 22.77 -1.41
N PRO A 128 18.70 22.24 -0.98
CA PRO A 128 18.76 21.15 0.01
C PRO A 128 18.06 21.47 1.33
N ALA A 129 18.03 22.75 1.72
CA ALA A 129 17.36 23.22 2.94
C ALA A 129 15.82 23.11 2.90
N VAL A 130 15.22 22.88 1.73
CA VAL A 130 13.77 22.69 1.54
C VAL A 130 13.34 21.25 1.86
N GLY A 131 14.25 20.27 1.72
CA GLY A 131 13.96 18.86 1.98
C GLY A 131 13.38 18.62 3.38
N ARG A 132 13.93 19.28 4.42
CA ARG A 132 13.42 19.15 5.79
C ARG A 132 11.96 19.62 5.95
N TRP A 133 11.55 20.64 5.20
CA TRP A 133 10.18 21.17 5.22
C TRP A 133 9.23 20.32 4.39
N ILE A 134 9.70 19.75 3.27
CA ILE A 134 8.95 18.73 2.51
C ILE A 134 8.65 17.54 3.40
N GLY A 135 9.65 17.04 4.13
CA GLY A 135 9.47 15.92 5.05
C GLY A 135 8.49 16.22 6.18
N ALA A 136 8.62 17.39 6.82
CA ALA A 136 7.66 17.83 7.84
C ALA A 136 6.24 17.97 7.29
N GLY A 137 6.08 18.54 6.09
CA GLY A 137 4.80 18.65 5.41
C GLY A 137 4.19 17.30 5.08
N ALA A 138 5.00 16.34 4.62
CA ALA A 138 4.57 14.97 4.35
C ALA A 138 4.06 14.26 5.61
N PHE A 139 4.81 14.34 6.72
CA PHE A 139 4.36 13.81 8.02
C PHE A 139 3.11 14.52 8.53
N LEU A 140 3.02 15.85 8.43
CA LEU A 140 1.85 16.60 8.88
C LEU A 140 0.62 16.21 8.07
N LEU A 141 0.74 16.14 6.73
CA LEU A 141 -0.35 15.72 5.85
C LEU A 141 -0.81 14.30 6.17
N ALA A 142 0.13 13.36 6.36
CA ALA A 142 -0.18 12.00 6.75
C ALA A 142 -0.88 11.93 8.12
N GLY A 143 -0.38 12.69 9.10
CA GLY A 143 -0.92 12.77 10.46
C GLY A 143 -2.33 13.34 10.49
N LEU A 144 -2.57 14.47 9.81
CA LEU A 144 -3.91 15.05 9.70
C LEU A 144 -4.86 14.13 8.94
N TYR A 145 -4.38 13.46 7.88
CA TYR A 145 -5.18 12.53 7.09
C TYR A 145 -5.72 11.37 7.94
N GLN A 146 -4.95 10.90 8.92
CA GLN A 146 -5.35 9.84 9.85
C GLN A 146 -6.66 10.14 10.61
N PHE A 147 -6.94 11.42 10.89
CA PHE A 147 -8.15 11.85 11.60
C PHE A 147 -9.33 12.20 10.68
N THR A 148 -9.16 12.11 9.36
CA THR A 148 -10.20 12.58 8.44
C THR A 148 -11.41 11.65 8.37
N PRO A 149 -12.62 12.20 8.18
CA PRO A 149 -13.82 11.41 7.87
C PRO A 149 -13.62 10.54 6.62
N LEU A 150 -12.90 11.04 5.62
CA LEU A 150 -12.59 10.32 4.38
C LEU A 150 -11.79 9.04 4.66
N LYS A 151 -10.71 9.11 5.43
CA LYS A 151 -9.96 7.91 5.82
C LYS A 151 -10.86 6.93 6.55
N SER A 152 -11.66 7.40 7.50
CA SER A 152 -12.56 6.54 8.28
C SER A 152 -13.58 5.80 7.39
N LEU A 153 -14.13 6.48 6.38
CA LEU A 153 -15.04 5.90 5.39
C LEU A 153 -14.32 4.82 4.56
N CYS A 154 -13.12 5.14 4.07
CA CYS A 154 -12.33 4.20 3.28
C CYS A 154 -11.91 2.96 4.08
N LEU A 155 -11.48 3.16 5.32
CA LEU A 155 -11.08 2.06 6.19
C LEU A 155 -12.25 1.15 6.53
N ARG A 156 -13.43 1.71 6.84
CA ARG A 156 -14.67 0.91 7.04
C ARG A 156 -14.99 0.08 5.81
N HIS A 157 -14.83 0.64 4.61
CA HIS A 157 -15.02 -0.10 3.36
C HIS A 157 -14.06 -1.29 3.27
N CYS A 158 -12.75 -1.07 3.43
CA CYS A 158 -11.72 -2.11 3.38
C CYS A 158 -11.90 -3.22 4.42
N ARG A 159 -12.63 -2.95 5.51
CA ARG A 159 -12.88 -3.88 6.63
C ARG A 159 -14.17 -4.71 6.50
N SER A 160 -14.96 -4.51 5.45
CA SER A 160 -16.34 -5.03 5.34
C SER A 160 -16.55 -6.05 4.21
N PRO A 161 -15.94 -7.26 4.28
CA PRO A 161 -15.97 -8.22 3.17
C PRO A 161 -17.40 -8.63 2.76
N MET A 162 -18.32 -8.82 3.72
CA MET A 162 -19.71 -9.18 3.42
C MET A 162 -20.51 -8.01 2.82
N GLY A 163 -20.33 -6.79 3.34
CA GLY A 163 -20.99 -5.60 2.80
C GLY A 163 -20.55 -5.30 1.36
N GLN A 164 -19.30 -5.61 1.06
CA GLN A 164 -18.75 -5.53 -0.29
C GLN A 164 -19.34 -6.56 -1.24
N LEU A 165 -19.48 -7.83 -0.84
CA LEU A 165 -20.15 -8.85 -1.66
C LEU A 165 -21.55 -8.41 -2.09
N VAL A 166 -22.35 -7.87 -1.16
CA VAL A 166 -23.70 -7.37 -1.45
C VAL A 166 -23.67 -6.20 -2.42
N ARG A 167 -22.76 -5.23 -2.21
CA ARG A 167 -22.60 -4.09 -3.12
C ARG A 167 -22.15 -4.51 -4.52
N TYR A 168 -21.21 -5.43 -4.60
CA TYR A 168 -20.67 -5.95 -5.87
C TYR A 168 -21.66 -6.87 -6.59
N ALA A 169 -22.69 -7.39 -5.91
CA ALA A 169 -23.81 -8.10 -6.53
C ALA A 169 -24.58 -7.22 -7.53
N GLY A 170 -24.72 -5.92 -7.24
CA GLY A 170 -25.44 -4.97 -8.10
C GLY A 170 -24.65 -4.42 -9.30
N PHE A 171 -23.38 -4.80 -9.47
CA PHE A 171 -22.57 -4.32 -10.60
C PHE A 171 -23.03 -4.97 -11.91
N ARG A 172 -23.14 -4.16 -12.98
CA ARG A 172 -23.50 -4.66 -14.31
C ARG A 172 -22.54 -5.77 -14.79
N PRO A 173 -23.01 -6.76 -15.57
CA PRO A 173 -22.21 -7.93 -15.96
C PRO A 173 -20.92 -7.60 -16.72
N GLY A 174 -20.96 -6.60 -17.61
CA GLY A 174 -19.81 -6.19 -18.42
C GLY A 174 -18.63 -5.69 -17.58
N ALA A 175 -17.50 -6.39 -17.68
CA ALA A 175 -16.28 -6.12 -16.92
C ALA A 175 -16.50 -6.00 -15.39
N ARG A 176 -17.46 -6.76 -14.85
CA ARG A 176 -17.87 -6.68 -13.44
C ARG A 176 -16.69 -6.83 -12.49
N ASP A 177 -15.90 -7.89 -12.66
CA ASP A 177 -14.80 -8.20 -11.74
C ASP A 177 -13.70 -7.13 -11.79
N LEU A 178 -13.44 -6.56 -12.98
CA LEU A 178 -12.52 -5.42 -13.16
C LEU A 178 -13.01 -4.18 -12.41
N ARG A 179 -14.29 -3.84 -12.54
CA ARG A 179 -14.90 -2.70 -11.84
C ARG A 179 -14.91 -2.90 -10.33
N VAL A 180 -15.16 -4.12 -9.87
CA VAL A 180 -15.08 -4.48 -8.44
C VAL A 180 -13.65 -4.29 -7.93
N GLY A 181 -12.66 -4.77 -8.69
CA GLY A 181 -11.24 -4.56 -8.40
C GLY A 181 -10.87 -3.09 -8.31
N ALA A 182 -11.23 -2.29 -9.33
CA ALA A 182 -10.94 -0.86 -9.38
C ALA A 182 -11.63 -0.09 -8.26
N HIS A 183 -12.90 -0.39 -7.99
CA HIS A 183 -13.62 0.20 -6.86
C HIS A 183 -12.95 -0.17 -5.54
N HIS A 184 -12.60 -1.44 -5.29
CA HIS A 184 -11.90 -1.79 -4.05
C HIS A 184 -10.52 -1.12 -3.96
N GLY A 185 -9.81 -1.05 -5.08
CA GLY A 185 -8.51 -0.38 -5.21
C GLY A 185 -8.57 1.10 -4.84
N THR A 186 -9.58 1.85 -5.30
CA THR A 186 -9.70 3.29 -4.95
C THR A 186 -9.96 3.52 -3.47
N TYR A 187 -10.77 2.67 -2.82
CA TYR A 187 -10.95 2.73 -1.37
C TYR A 187 -9.69 2.30 -0.61
N CYS A 188 -8.93 1.33 -1.15
CA CYS A 188 -7.65 0.93 -0.60
C CYS A 188 -6.66 2.09 -0.63
N VAL A 189 -6.45 2.72 -1.80
CA VAL A 189 -5.63 3.93 -1.94
C VAL A 189 -6.14 5.02 -0.99
N GLY A 190 -7.45 5.25 -0.95
CA GLY A 190 -8.07 6.22 -0.04
C GLY A 190 -7.68 5.99 1.42
N CYS A 191 -7.70 4.78 1.95
CA CYS A 191 -7.36 4.59 3.36
C CYS A 191 -5.86 4.71 3.70
N CYS A 192 -4.96 4.50 2.72
CA CYS A 192 -3.52 4.40 2.99
C CYS A 192 -2.61 5.34 2.20
N TRP A 193 -3.09 6.19 1.30
CA TRP A 193 -2.23 7.12 0.55
C TRP A 193 -1.40 8.03 1.46
N GLY A 194 -1.97 8.52 2.56
CA GLY A 194 -1.23 9.33 3.55
C GLY A 194 -0.06 8.56 4.17
N LEU A 195 -0.21 7.26 4.41
CA LEU A 195 0.87 6.39 4.88
C LEU A 195 1.92 6.15 3.80
N MET A 196 1.53 6.13 2.52
CA MET A 196 2.47 6.01 1.40
C MET A 196 3.31 7.27 1.23
N ILE A 197 2.74 8.45 1.45
CA ILE A 197 3.45 9.73 1.37
C ILE A 197 4.61 9.79 2.36
N VAL A 198 4.50 9.16 3.52
CA VAL A 198 5.57 9.10 4.52
C VAL A 198 6.83 8.38 4.02
N LEU A 199 6.71 7.55 2.98
CA LEU A 199 7.89 6.93 2.35
C LEU A 199 8.75 7.96 1.60
N VAL A 200 8.24 9.15 1.26
CA VAL A 200 9.03 10.22 0.64
C VAL A 200 10.13 10.70 1.60
N PRO A 201 9.83 11.20 2.82
CA PRO A 201 10.87 11.59 3.78
C PRO A 201 11.73 10.43 4.28
N LEU A 202 11.16 9.23 4.40
CA LEU A 202 11.87 8.06 4.92
C LEU A 202 12.70 7.32 3.85
N GLY A 203 12.51 7.66 2.57
CA GLY A 203 13.10 6.97 1.43
C GLY A 203 12.23 5.81 0.96
N VAL A 204 11.86 5.83 -0.33
CA VAL A 204 11.00 4.79 -0.93
C VAL A 204 11.69 3.42 -0.93
N MET A 205 13.03 3.40 -0.95
CA MET A 205 13.85 2.18 -0.90
C MET A 205 14.25 1.76 0.51
N ASN A 206 13.79 2.49 1.54
CA ASN A 206 14.02 2.11 2.92
C ASN A 206 13.09 0.94 3.28
N VAL A 207 13.59 -0.28 3.10
CA VAL A 207 12.85 -1.54 3.38
C VAL A 207 12.25 -1.55 4.79
N LEU A 208 12.95 -0.99 5.78
CA LEU A 208 12.45 -0.91 7.15
C LEU A 208 11.22 0.01 7.25
N ALA A 209 11.28 1.18 6.62
CA ALA A 209 10.15 2.11 6.56
C ALA A 209 8.97 1.49 5.81
N MET A 210 9.22 0.82 4.68
CA MET A 210 8.20 0.10 3.92
C MET A 210 7.54 -0.99 4.77
N ALA A 211 8.33 -1.81 5.47
CA ALA A 211 7.82 -2.87 6.33
C ALA A 211 6.98 -2.30 7.48
N ALA A 212 7.45 -1.23 8.12
CA ALA A 212 6.71 -0.53 9.18
C ALA A 212 5.36 0.00 8.67
N VAL A 213 5.35 0.67 7.52
CA VAL A 213 4.11 1.17 6.89
C VAL A 213 3.17 0.02 6.52
N ALA A 214 3.69 -1.08 5.98
CA ALA A 214 2.89 -2.27 5.67
C ALA A 214 2.23 -2.86 6.91
N VAL A 215 2.97 -2.97 8.02
CA VAL A 215 2.46 -3.45 9.31
C VAL A 215 1.38 -2.51 9.85
N VAL A 216 1.60 -1.19 9.80
CA VAL A 216 0.61 -0.20 10.21
C VAL A 216 -0.69 -0.38 9.41
N ILE A 217 -0.60 -0.46 8.09
CA ILE A 217 -1.76 -0.64 7.20
C ILE A 217 -2.48 -1.96 7.48
N PHE A 218 -1.72 -3.03 7.71
CA PHE A 218 -2.26 -4.33 8.06
C PHE A 218 -3.03 -4.27 9.39
N ILE A 219 -2.45 -3.68 10.43
CA ILE A 219 -3.10 -3.52 11.73
C ILE A 219 -4.36 -2.66 11.62
N GLU A 220 -4.30 -1.50 10.93
CA GLU A 220 -5.47 -0.63 10.73
C GLU A 220 -6.64 -1.36 10.06
N LYS A 221 -6.34 -2.21 9.06
CA LYS A 221 -7.34 -2.93 8.26
C LYS A 221 -7.82 -4.23 8.89
N LEU A 222 -7.05 -4.90 9.74
CA LEU A 222 -7.43 -6.23 10.24
C LEU A 222 -7.76 -6.23 11.74
N TRP A 223 -7.21 -5.30 12.51
CA TRP A 223 -7.38 -5.31 13.96
C TRP A 223 -8.68 -4.63 14.40
N ARG A 224 -9.36 -5.19 15.39
CA ARG A 224 -10.61 -4.63 15.96
C ARG A 224 -10.42 -3.17 16.43
N LEU A 225 -9.29 -2.87 17.06
CA LEU A 225 -8.91 -1.54 17.54
C LEU A 225 -8.24 -0.65 16.47
N GLY A 226 -8.31 -1.04 15.19
CA GLY A 226 -7.74 -0.30 14.07
C GLY A 226 -8.01 1.21 14.05
N PRO A 227 -9.21 1.73 14.41
CA PRO A 227 -9.46 3.18 14.42
C PRO A 227 -8.69 3.91 15.53
N ALA A 228 -8.59 3.31 16.72
CA ALA A 228 -7.79 3.88 17.81
C ALA A 228 -6.30 3.82 17.49
N PHE A 229 -5.85 2.72 16.88
CA PHE A 229 -4.47 2.58 16.40
C PHE A 229 -4.14 3.62 15.31
N SER A 230 -5.05 3.83 14.35
CA SER A 230 -4.94 4.86 13.31
C SER A 230 -4.82 6.27 13.89
N ALA A 231 -5.58 6.58 14.96
CA ALA A 231 -5.45 7.85 15.69
C ALA A 231 -4.08 8.00 16.37
N ALA A 232 -3.57 6.93 17.00
CA ALA A 232 -2.23 6.94 17.61
C ALA A 232 -1.12 7.13 16.57
N VAL A 233 -1.22 6.47 15.42
CA VAL A 233 -0.32 6.65 14.27
C VAL A 233 -0.41 8.09 13.74
N GLY A 234 -1.61 8.67 13.68
CA GLY A 234 -1.81 10.07 13.32
C GLY A 234 -1.07 11.03 14.24
N LEU A 235 -1.19 10.82 15.56
CA LEU A 235 -0.47 11.62 16.55
C LEU A 235 1.06 11.46 16.40
N ALA A 236 1.53 10.23 16.18
CA ALA A 236 2.95 9.97 15.97
C ALA A 236 3.49 10.75 14.75
N PHE A 237 2.74 10.80 13.64
CA PHE A 237 3.16 11.61 12.48
C PHE A 237 3.11 13.11 12.72
N VAL A 238 2.13 13.62 13.49
CA VAL A 238 2.12 15.04 13.88
C VAL A 238 3.36 15.38 14.73
N VAL A 239 3.75 14.49 15.65
CA VAL A 239 4.99 14.65 16.42
C VAL A 239 6.21 14.62 15.49
N LEU A 240 6.29 13.66 14.57
CA LEU A 240 7.39 13.59 13.59
C LEU A 240 7.46 14.84 12.70
N ALA A 241 6.32 15.44 12.34
CA ALA A 241 6.30 16.69 11.58
C ALA A 241 6.97 17.85 12.31
N VAL A 242 6.85 17.92 13.63
CA VAL A 242 7.48 18.96 14.47
C VAL A 242 8.96 18.65 14.69
N VAL A 243 9.32 17.39 14.92
CA VAL A 243 10.69 16.98 15.29
C VAL A 243 11.63 16.89 14.08
N ALA A 244 11.15 16.37 12.94
CA ALA A 244 11.98 16.06 11.77
C ALA A 244 12.81 17.24 11.22
N PRO A 245 12.31 18.51 11.18
CA PRO A 245 13.13 19.65 10.75
C PRO A 245 14.41 19.89 11.54
N PHE A 246 14.47 19.39 12.77
CA PHE A 246 15.59 19.56 13.70
C PHE A 246 16.49 18.32 13.79
N GLN A 247 16.10 17.21 13.16
CA GLN A 247 16.73 15.89 13.31
C GLN A 247 16.90 15.24 11.93
N PRO A 248 17.97 15.55 11.18
CA PRO A 248 18.15 15.10 9.80
C PRO A 248 18.12 13.58 9.61
N TRP A 249 18.52 12.81 10.64
CA TRP A 249 18.49 11.34 10.63
C TRP A 249 17.07 10.75 10.57
N LEU A 250 16.03 11.54 10.87
CA LEU A 250 14.62 11.15 10.68
C LEU A 250 14.16 11.27 9.22
N LEU A 251 14.98 11.85 8.35
CA LEU A 251 14.66 12.14 6.94
C LEU A 251 15.67 11.48 5.97
N PRO A 252 15.97 10.18 6.10
CA PRO A 252 17.02 9.53 5.32
C PRO A 252 16.74 9.53 3.81
N GLY A 253 15.49 9.69 3.37
CA GLY A 253 15.13 9.81 1.95
C GLY A 253 15.34 11.21 1.34
N LEU A 254 15.67 12.20 2.18
CA LEU A 254 15.86 13.60 1.76
C LEU A 254 17.25 14.14 2.11
N THR A 255 18.11 13.29 2.70
CA THR A 255 19.52 13.58 2.91
C THR A 255 20.34 12.93 1.80
N PRO A 256 21.23 13.67 1.11
CA PRO A 256 22.15 13.04 0.16
C PRO A 256 23.01 11.99 0.87
N PRO A 257 23.39 10.89 0.18
CA PRO A 257 24.25 9.87 0.76
C PRO A 257 25.54 10.51 1.28
N GLN A 258 25.89 10.22 2.54
CA GLN A 258 27.17 10.65 3.08
C GLN A 258 28.27 9.92 2.30
N SER A 259 29.03 10.65 1.48
CA SER A 259 30.27 10.14 0.91
C SER A 259 31.11 9.57 2.06
N PRO A 260 31.70 8.37 1.94
CA PRO A 260 32.64 7.91 2.95
C PRO A 260 33.72 8.98 3.10
N MET A 261 33.92 9.47 4.32
CA MET A 261 35.04 10.36 4.65
C MET A 261 36.31 9.62 4.24
N THR A 262 36.87 9.95 3.08
CA THR A 262 38.26 9.69 2.78
C THR A 262 39.04 10.49 3.80
N THR A 263 39.47 9.80 4.86
CA THR A 263 40.52 10.26 5.76
C THR A 263 41.70 10.70 4.90
N MET A 264 41.81 12.00 4.67
CA MET A 264 43.03 12.64 4.20
C MET A 264 44.05 12.45 5.31
N LEU A 265 44.83 11.37 5.23
CA LEU A 265 46.08 11.26 5.96
C LEU A 265 47.05 12.27 5.34
N PRO A 266 47.60 13.23 6.09
CA PRO A 266 48.69 14.05 5.59
C PRO A 266 49.93 13.15 5.42
N SER A 267 50.51 13.20 4.22
CA SER A 267 51.80 12.60 3.84
C SER A 267 52.97 13.27 4.54
#